data_AF-A0A973TPM7-F1
#
_entry.id   AF-A0A973TPM7-F1
#
_cell.length_a   1.000
_cell.length_b   1.000
_cell.length_c   1.000
_cell.angle_alpha   90.00
_cell.angle_beta   90.00
_cell.angle_gamma   90.00
#
_symmetry.space_group_name_H-M   'P 1'
#
loop_
_entity.id
_entity.type
_entity.pdbx_description
1 polymer ?
#
loop_
_entity_poly.entity_id
_entity_poly.type
_entity_poly.pdbx_seq_one_letter_code
_entity_poly.pdbx_strand_id
1 'polypeptide(L)'
;MHLKSDSFEHRHRIPAEFAMGAPDGFGGNRNPHLAWSDVPADTQSFVLLCIDTDAPTDPSTVGRDDMEIPVEQPRADFVHWALVDIPATVREIAAGSCSDGITKHGKQEPKGPPGSRQGLNDYTGWFAGDADMQGQWRGYDGPYPPFNDLRLHRYFFRLFALRVPKLDLPADFTAADVFHALQPHEITEAAIYGTYSLNASVKG
;
A
#
# COMPACT_ATOMS: atom_id res chain seq x y z
N MET A 1 14.05 8.35 -13.41
CA MET A 1 12.62 8.05 -13.17
C MET A 1 12.11 8.91 -12.04
N HIS A 2 10.94 9.51 -12.22
CA HIS A 2 10.28 10.33 -11.20
C HIS A 2 8.87 9.80 -10.97
N LEU A 3 8.43 9.75 -9.71
CA LEU A 3 7.09 9.36 -9.30
C LEU A 3 6.39 10.56 -8.66
N LYS A 4 5.13 10.79 -9.01
CA LYS A 4 4.27 11.83 -8.43
C LYS A 4 2.85 11.33 -8.19
N SER A 5 2.09 12.08 -7.39
CA SER A 5 0.66 11.91 -7.21
C SER A 5 -0.04 13.25 -7.34
N ASP A 6 -1.23 13.25 -7.93
CA ASP A 6 -2.15 14.40 -7.94
C ASP A 6 -3.20 14.24 -6.80
N SER A 7 -3.17 13.11 -6.08
CA SER A 7 -4.04 12.83 -4.93
C SER A 7 -3.48 13.32 -3.60
N PHE A 8 -2.15 13.41 -3.48
CA PHE A 8 -1.46 13.98 -2.31
C PHE A 8 -0.06 14.43 -2.71
N GLU A 9 0.47 15.44 -2.03
CA GLU A 9 1.86 15.87 -2.21
C GLU A 9 2.83 15.00 -1.41
N HIS A 10 4.04 14.80 -1.91
CA HIS A 10 5.07 14.06 -1.16
C HIS A 10 5.23 14.65 0.24
N ARG A 11 5.24 13.78 1.25
CA ARG A 11 5.35 14.06 2.69
C ARG A 11 4.15 14.76 3.33
N HIS A 12 3.06 14.93 2.58
CA HIS A 12 1.83 15.50 3.10
C HIS A 12 0.79 14.42 3.42
N ARG A 13 -0.26 14.84 4.11
CA ARG A 13 -1.35 13.97 4.54
C ARG A 13 -2.08 13.36 3.35
N ILE A 14 -2.32 12.05 3.41
CA ILE A 14 -3.18 11.33 2.47
C ILE A 14 -4.64 11.66 2.82
N PRO A 15 -5.46 12.11 1.86
CA PRO A 15 -6.89 12.31 2.09
C PRO A 15 -7.62 11.03 2.51
N ALA A 16 -8.63 11.15 3.37
CA ALA A 16 -9.40 9.99 3.90
C ALA A 16 -10.15 9.19 2.81
N GLU A 17 -10.38 9.78 1.63
CA GLU A 17 -10.92 9.03 0.48
C GLU A 17 -9.99 7.91 0.00
N PHE A 18 -8.68 8.02 0.24
CA PHE A 18 -7.69 7.00 -0.09
C PHE A 18 -7.35 6.09 1.11
N ALA A 19 -7.88 6.37 2.29
CA ALA A 19 -7.65 5.56 3.48
C ALA A 19 -8.72 4.47 3.63
N MET A 20 -8.34 3.33 4.20
CA MET A 20 -9.32 2.31 4.62
C MET A 20 -10.07 2.78 5.86
N GLY A 21 -9.37 3.38 6.82
CA GLY A 21 -9.98 3.96 8.03
C GLY A 21 -10.19 5.46 7.91
N ALA A 22 -11.23 5.96 8.56
CA ALA A 22 -11.52 7.37 8.80
C ALA A 22 -11.98 7.56 10.26
N PRO A 23 -12.00 8.79 10.81
CA PRO A 23 -12.39 9.00 12.22
C PRO A 23 -13.75 8.39 12.60
N ASP A 24 -14.71 8.38 11.66
CA ASP A 24 -16.06 7.89 11.88
C ASP A 24 -16.30 6.47 11.31
N GLY A 25 -15.23 5.69 11.09
CA GLY A 25 -15.31 4.30 10.62
C GLY A 25 -14.44 4.03 9.39
N PHE A 26 -15.05 3.53 8.32
CA PHE A 26 -14.32 3.25 7.08
C PHE A 26 -14.25 4.47 6.16
N GLY A 27 -13.08 4.68 5.55
CA GLY A 27 -12.82 5.66 4.52
C GLY A 27 -13.20 5.16 3.12
N GLY A 28 -12.80 5.92 2.10
CA GLY A 28 -13.13 5.59 0.71
C GLY A 28 -12.34 4.39 0.16
N ASN A 29 -11.22 4.05 0.78
CA ASN A 29 -10.32 2.96 0.38
C ASN A 29 -9.97 2.97 -1.12
N ARG A 30 -9.90 4.17 -1.72
CA ARG A 30 -9.52 4.35 -3.12
C ARG A 30 -8.00 4.30 -3.22
N ASN A 31 -7.43 3.69 -4.25
CA ASN A 31 -6.00 3.91 -4.49
C ASN A 31 -5.76 5.38 -4.88
N PRO A 32 -4.68 6.03 -4.41
CA PRO A 32 -4.33 7.37 -4.89
C PRO A 32 -3.89 7.31 -6.36
N HIS A 33 -4.00 8.45 -7.05
CA HIS A 33 -3.39 8.63 -8.35
C HIS A 33 -1.86 8.50 -8.23
N LEU A 34 -1.23 7.83 -9.18
CA LEU A 34 0.22 7.76 -9.29
C LEU A 34 0.62 7.88 -10.75
N ALA A 35 1.57 8.75 -11.06
CA ALA A 35 2.11 8.92 -12.41
C ALA A 35 3.63 9.01 -12.37
N TRP A 36 4.29 8.53 -13.43
CA TRP A 36 5.74 8.51 -13.50
C TRP A 36 6.29 8.88 -14.87
N SER A 37 7.48 9.47 -14.86
CA SER A 37 8.23 9.94 -16.03
C SER A 37 9.69 9.52 -15.98
N ASP A 38 10.43 9.83 -17.05
CA ASP A 38 11.88 9.61 -17.14
C ASP A 38 12.27 8.14 -16.88
N VAL A 39 11.47 7.26 -17.47
CA VAL A 39 11.60 5.80 -17.40
C VAL A 39 12.85 5.36 -18.20
N PRO A 40 13.74 4.54 -17.63
CA PRO A 40 14.89 3.99 -18.37
C PRO A 40 14.45 3.24 -19.62
N ALA A 41 15.21 3.38 -20.71
CA ALA A 41 14.85 2.82 -22.02
C ALA A 41 14.77 1.28 -22.03
N ASP A 42 15.50 0.59 -21.15
CA ASP A 42 15.52 -0.87 -21.02
C ASP A 42 14.41 -1.43 -20.10
N THR A 43 13.48 -0.58 -19.64
CA THR A 43 12.35 -1.00 -18.81
C THR A 43 11.36 -1.84 -19.61
N GLN A 44 11.09 -3.06 -19.12
CA GLN A 44 10.11 -3.99 -19.71
C GLN A 44 8.85 -4.15 -18.87
N SER A 45 8.91 -3.89 -17.57
CA SER A 45 7.73 -3.81 -16.68
C SER A 45 8.01 -2.92 -15.48
N PHE A 46 6.96 -2.61 -14.71
CA PHE A 46 7.06 -2.01 -13.39
C PHE A 46 6.47 -2.88 -12.29
N VAL A 47 6.98 -2.66 -11.08
CA VAL A 47 6.38 -3.11 -9.82
C VAL A 47 6.05 -1.88 -8.99
N LEU A 48 4.87 -1.87 -8.37
CA LEU A 48 4.45 -0.85 -7.41
C LEU A 48 4.14 -1.52 -6.07
N LEU A 49 4.79 -1.04 -5.00
CA LEU A 49 4.50 -1.43 -3.62
C LEU A 49 4.00 -0.23 -2.82
N CYS A 50 3.06 -0.44 -1.91
CA CYS A 50 2.70 0.51 -0.85
C CYS A 50 2.97 -0.13 0.50
N ILE A 51 3.86 0.47 1.31
CA ILE A 51 4.31 -0.09 2.58
C ILE A 51 4.24 1.00 3.66
N ASP A 52 3.54 0.71 4.74
CA ASP A 52 3.62 1.46 6.00
C ASP A 52 4.80 0.93 6.81
N THR A 53 5.74 1.78 7.20
CA THR A 53 6.92 1.36 7.99
C THR A 53 6.78 1.69 9.49
N ASP A 54 5.59 2.14 9.89
CA ASP A 54 5.30 2.67 11.22
C ASP A 54 4.24 1.84 11.97
N ALA A 55 3.85 0.67 11.45
CA ALA A 55 2.88 -0.20 12.10
C ALA A 55 3.42 -0.74 13.45
N PRO A 56 2.64 -0.67 14.55
CA PRO A 56 3.09 -1.13 15.86
C PRO A 56 3.29 -2.64 15.90
N THR A 57 4.35 -3.10 16.59
CA THR A 57 4.68 -4.55 16.67
C THR A 57 3.92 -5.30 17.76
N ASP A 58 3.34 -4.61 18.75
CA ASP A 58 2.57 -5.25 19.82
C ASP A 58 1.06 -5.12 19.56
N PRO A 59 0.41 -6.15 19.01
CA PRO A 59 -1.02 -6.11 18.69
C PRO A 59 -1.91 -5.97 19.92
N SER A 60 -1.43 -6.26 21.14
CA SER A 60 -2.23 -6.13 22.36
C SER A 60 -2.54 -4.67 22.74
N THR A 61 -1.81 -3.73 22.14
CA THR A 61 -1.94 -2.28 22.36
C THR A 61 -2.85 -1.58 21.32
N VAL A 62 -3.20 -2.27 20.24
CA VAL A 62 -3.89 -1.68 19.09
C VAL A 62 -5.39 -1.50 19.35
N GLY A 63 -5.91 -0.30 19.07
CA GLY A 63 -7.35 -0.01 19.09
C GLY A 63 -7.95 0.03 20.49
N ARG A 64 -7.13 0.31 21.50
CA ARG A 64 -7.52 0.35 22.92
C ARG A 64 -7.94 1.77 23.32
N ASP A 65 -9.10 1.90 23.96
CA ASP A 65 -9.60 3.19 24.47
C ASP A 65 -8.92 3.63 25.78
N ASP A 66 -8.30 2.70 26.51
CA ASP A 66 -7.72 2.94 27.84
C ASP A 66 -6.22 3.22 27.82
N MET A 67 -5.59 3.27 26.65
CA MET A 67 -4.17 3.58 26.51
C MET A 67 -3.80 4.12 25.14
N GLU A 68 -2.68 4.84 25.09
CA GLU A 68 -2.04 5.28 23.84
C GLU A 68 -0.86 4.37 23.50
N ILE A 69 -0.60 4.17 22.20
CA ILE A 69 0.62 3.53 21.73
C ILE A 69 1.73 4.58 21.69
N PRO A 70 2.81 4.43 22.49
CA PRO A 70 3.89 5.39 22.53
C PRO A 70 4.66 5.43 21.21
N VAL A 71 5.21 6.60 20.88
CA VAL A 71 6.02 6.79 19.66
C VAL A 71 7.23 5.84 19.66
N GLU A 72 7.75 5.50 20.83
CA GLU A 72 8.92 4.64 21.03
C GLU A 72 8.63 3.14 20.83
N GLN A 73 7.35 2.73 20.74
CA GLN A 73 7.03 1.33 20.47
C GLN A 73 7.73 0.88 19.17
N PRO A 74 8.41 -0.29 19.15
CA PRO A 74 9.01 -0.82 17.93
C PRO A 74 7.97 -0.93 16.82
N ARG A 75 8.42 -0.67 15.58
CA ARG A 75 7.58 -0.68 14.39
C ARG A 75 8.02 -1.75 13.40
N ALA A 76 7.10 -2.17 12.56
CA ALA A 76 7.31 -3.11 11.47
C ALA A 76 6.66 -2.60 10.19
N ASP A 77 7.03 -3.26 9.09
CA ASP A 77 6.41 -3.02 7.79
C ASP A 77 5.01 -3.64 7.77
N PHE A 78 4.06 -2.91 7.17
CA PHE A 78 2.72 -3.37 6.84
C PHE A 78 2.45 -3.07 5.36
N VAL A 79 2.23 -4.11 4.56
CA VAL A 79 2.03 -4.03 3.12
C VAL A 79 0.57 -3.68 2.84
N HIS A 80 0.37 -2.54 2.19
CA HIS A 80 -0.93 -2.03 1.75
C HIS A 80 -1.24 -2.35 0.28
N TRP A 81 -0.20 -2.56 -0.54
CA TRP A 81 -0.39 -2.83 -1.96
C TRP A 81 0.84 -3.53 -2.57
N ALA A 82 0.61 -4.59 -3.35
CA ALA A 82 1.61 -5.19 -4.22
C ALA A 82 1.04 -5.39 -5.63
N LEU A 83 1.52 -4.59 -6.60
CA LEU A 83 1.12 -4.63 -8.00
C LEU A 83 2.36 -4.92 -8.86
N VAL A 84 2.34 -5.99 -9.65
CA VAL A 84 3.49 -6.44 -10.46
C VAL A 84 3.14 -6.56 -11.93
N ASP A 85 4.16 -6.70 -12.76
CA ASP A 85 4.08 -6.85 -14.21
C ASP A 85 3.27 -5.74 -14.90
N ILE A 86 3.31 -4.53 -14.33
CA ILE A 86 2.70 -3.37 -14.97
C ILE A 86 3.42 -3.15 -16.31
N PRO A 87 2.72 -3.16 -17.46
CA PRO A 87 3.39 -3.05 -18.75
C PRO A 87 4.26 -1.79 -18.86
N ALA A 88 5.42 -1.88 -19.51
CA ALA A 88 6.35 -0.77 -19.70
C ALA A 88 5.77 0.46 -20.43
N THR A 89 4.58 0.36 -21.04
CA THR A 89 3.87 1.47 -21.68
C THR A 89 3.00 2.28 -20.71
N VAL A 90 2.68 1.74 -19.53
CA VAL A 90 1.85 2.42 -18.53
C VAL A 90 2.65 3.54 -17.87
N ARG A 91 2.05 4.73 -17.74
CA ARG A 91 2.68 5.90 -17.11
C ARG A 91 1.87 6.49 -15.96
N GLU A 92 0.67 5.96 -15.74
CA GLU A 92 -0.27 6.46 -14.75
C GLU A 92 -1.18 5.33 -14.27
N ILE A 93 -1.56 5.42 -12.99
CA ILE A 93 -2.68 4.71 -12.39
C ILE A 93 -3.61 5.78 -11.82
N ALA A 94 -4.83 5.83 -12.33
CA ALA A 94 -5.81 6.83 -11.92
C ALA A 94 -6.31 6.57 -10.49
N ALA A 95 -6.73 7.64 -9.81
CA ALA A 95 -7.33 7.54 -8.49
C ALA A 95 -8.58 6.65 -8.51
N GLY A 96 -8.61 5.64 -7.66
CA GLY A 96 -9.72 4.68 -7.54
C GLY A 96 -9.80 3.61 -8.64
N SER A 97 -8.86 3.55 -9.60
CA SER A 97 -8.95 2.58 -10.71
C SER A 97 -8.66 1.12 -10.30
N CYS A 98 -7.93 0.92 -9.20
CA CYS A 98 -7.51 -0.38 -8.69
C CYS A 98 -8.23 -0.78 -7.40
N SER A 99 -8.76 0.20 -6.66
CA SER A 99 -9.61 -0.01 -5.48
C SER A 99 -10.59 1.16 -5.38
N ASP A 100 -11.85 0.89 -5.07
CA ASP A 100 -12.91 1.89 -4.91
C ASP A 100 -13.91 1.38 -3.87
N GLY A 101 -13.55 1.56 -2.60
CA GLY A 101 -14.28 0.99 -1.46
C GLY A 101 -13.66 -0.27 -0.88
N ILE A 102 -14.34 -0.81 0.13
CA ILE A 102 -13.90 -1.98 0.90
C ILE A 102 -14.71 -3.20 0.48
N THR A 103 -14.00 -4.29 0.23
CA THR A 103 -14.60 -5.60 -0.07
C THR A 103 -14.34 -6.51 1.11
N LYS A 104 -15.40 -6.89 1.83
CA LYS A 104 -15.31 -7.91 2.89
C LYS A 104 -14.69 -9.19 2.34
N HIS A 105 -13.88 -9.86 3.16
CA HIS A 105 -13.10 -11.05 2.77
C HIS A 105 -12.03 -10.82 1.68
N GLY A 106 -11.76 -9.55 1.35
CA GLY A 106 -10.75 -9.16 0.38
C GLY A 106 -11.18 -9.29 -1.09
N LYS A 107 -10.48 -8.56 -1.96
CA LYS A 107 -10.74 -8.52 -3.41
C LYS A 107 -10.22 -9.81 -4.05
N GLN A 108 -11.11 -10.61 -4.63
CA GLN A 108 -10.72 -11.86 -5.30
C GLN A 108 -10.03 -11.61 -6.64
N GLU A 109 -10.55 -10.65 -7.41
CA GLU A 109 -10.02 -10.23 -8.72
C GLU A 109 -9.88 -8.69 -8.75
N PRO A 110 -8.93 -8.12 -7.99
CA PRO A 110 -8.73 -6.67 -7.95
C PRO A 110 -8.40 -6.12 -9.35
N LYS A 111 -8.99 -4.97 -9.68
CA LYS A 111 -8.72 -4.26 -10.93
C LYS A 111 -7.27 -3.74 -10.95
N GLY A 112 -6.74 -3.54 -12.15
CA GLY A 112 -5.42 -2.97 -12.37
C GLY A 112 -5.18 -2.68 -13.85
N PRO A 113 -4.04 -2.06 -14.20
CA PRO A 113 -3.63 -1.92 -15.59
C PRO A 113 -3.65 -3.29 -16.32
N PRO A 114 -4.16 -3.37 -17.57
CA PRO A 114 -4.22 -4.64 -18.29
C PRO A 114 -2.86 -5.34 -18.34
N GLY A 115 -2.82 -6.63 -17.99
CA GLY A 115 -1.59 -7.43 -17.94
C GLY A 115 -0.85 -7.43 -16.60
N SER A 116 -1.22 -6.55 -15.67
CA SER A 116 -0.66 -6.56 -14.31
C SER A 116 -1.29 -7.64 -13.42
N ARG A 117 -0.61 -7.99 -12.33
CA ARG A 117 -1.10 -8.91 -11.28
C ARG A 117 -1.03 -8.23 -9.91
N GLN A 118 -1.97 -8.57 -9.05
CA GLN A 118 -2.11 -8.00 -7.70
C GLN A 118 -1.86 -9.10 -6.66
N GLY A 119 -0.90 -8.85 -5.76
CA GLY A 119 -0.51 -9.77 -4.70
C GLY A 119 -1.35 -9.64 -3.44
N LEU A 120 -1.06 -10.51 -2.47
CA LEU A 120 -1.59 -10.41 -1.12
C LEU A 120 -1.01 -9.19 -0.39
N ASN A 121 -1.85 -8.54 0.41
CA ASN A 121 -1.46 -7.49 1.34
C ASN A 121 -1.69 -7.95 2.80
N ASP A 122 -1.18 -7.20 3.77
CA ASP A 122 -1.12 -7.64 5.16
C ASP A 122 -2.47 -7.55 5.89
N TYR A 123 -3.51 -7.00 5.25
CA TYR A 123 -4.89 -7.13 5.75
C TYR A 123 -5.36 -8.60 5.80
N THR A 124 -4.74 -9.48 5.01
CA THR A 124 -4.92 -10.94 5.10
C THR A 124 -4.60 -11.46 6.49
N GLY A 125 -3.48 -11.02 7.07
CA GLY A 125 -3.09 -11.38 8.43
C GLY A 125 -3.87 -10.62 9.48
N TRP A 126 -4.07 -9.31 9.27
CA TRP A 126 -4.77 -8.42 10.19
C TRP A 126 -6.20 -8.89 10.51
N PHE A 127 -6.98 -9.25 9.48
CA PHE A 127 -8.37 -9.67 9.64
C PHE A 127 -8.54 -11.18 9.83
N ALA A 128 -7.46 -11.97 9.98
CA ALA A 128 -7.55 -13.43 10.04
C ALA A 128 -8.44 -13.96 11.18
N GLY A 129 -8.55 -13.20 12.28
CA GLY A 129 -9.40 -13.54 13.43
C GLY A 129 -10.80 -12.91 13.42
N ASP A 130 -11.13 -12.11 12.40
CA ASP A 130 -12.41 -11.39 12.30
C ASP A 130 -13.37 -12.14 11.37
N ALA A 131 -14.47 -12.67 11.93
CA ALA A 131 -15.44 -13.49 11.18
C ALA A 131 -16.05 -12.78 9.96
N ASP A 132 -16.18 -11.45 10.02
CA ASP A 132 -16.80 -10.64 8.96
C ASP A 132 -15.79 -10.15 7.93
N MET A 133 -14.49 -10.17 8.25
CA MET A 133 -13.44 -9.55 7.45
C MET A 133 -12.34 -10.51 6.98
N GLN A 134 -12.20 -11.68 7.62
CA GLN A 134 -11.26 -12.74 7.26
C GLN A 134 -11.30 -13.09 5.77
N GLY A 135 -10.14 -13.34 5.17
CA GLY A 135 -10.05 -13.74 3.77
C GLY A 135 -8.69 -13.42 3.18
N GLN A 136 -8.57 -13.61 1.87
CA GLN A 136 -7.36 -13.22 1.13
C GLN A 136 -7.54 -11.78 0.62
N TRP A 137 -6.75 -10.87 1.17
CA TRP A 137 -6.78 -9.46 0.79
C TRP A 137 -5.74 -9.21 -0.28
N ARG A 138 -6.21 -8.81 -1.47
CA ARG A 138 -5.36 -8.47 -2.62
C ARG A 138 -5.57 -7.05 -3.09
N GLY A 139 -4.53 -6.51 -3.71
CA GLY A 139 -4.53 -5.17 -4.27
C GLY A 139 -4.37 -4.09 -3.21
N TYR A 140 -4.83 -2.88 -3.53
CA TYR A 140 -4.72 -1.75 -2.62
C TYR A 140 -5.77 -1.83 -1.53
N ASP A 141 -5.33 -1.71 -0.28
CA ASP A 141 -6.15 -1.38 0.87
C ASP A 141 -5.40 -0.32 1.68
N GLY A 142 -6.01 0.85 1.83
CA GLY A 142 -5.32 2.08 2.23
C GLY A 142 -5.01 2.19 3.72
N PRO A 143 -4.47 3.32 4.18
CA PRO A 143 -4.19 3.58 5.59
C PRO A 143 -5.32 3.21 6.55
N TYR A 144 -5.00 2.47 7.61
CA TYR A 144 -5.88 2.27 8.77
C TYR A 144 -5.06 2.18 10.06
N PRO A 145 -4.30 3.22 10.41
CA PRO A 145 -3.49 3.22 11.63
C PRO A 145 -4.39 3.21 12.87
N PRO A 146 -3.96 2.64 14.01
CA PRO A 146 -4.76 2.62 15.22
C PRO A 146 -5.12 4.05 15.68
N PHE A 147 -6.37 4.28 16.09
CA PHE A 147 -6.81 5.60 16.56
C PHE A 147 -6.07 6.06 17.82
N ASN A 148 -5.52 5.11 18.59
CA ASN A 148 -4.78 5.36 19.81
C ASN A 148 -3.25 5.43 19.59
N ASP A 149 -2.77 5.45 18.34
CA ASP A 149 -1.33 5.59 18.06
C ASP A 149 -0.87 7.05 18.08
N LEU A 150 0.19 7.33 18.83
CA LEU A 150 0.80 8.66 18.89
C LEU A 150 1.77 8.92 17.74
N ARG A 151 2.14 7.89 16.98
CA ARG A 151 3.01 8.04 15.81
C ARG A 151 2.18 8.44 14.58
N LEU A 152 2.70 9.38 13.80
CA LEU A 152 2.21 9.64 12.45
C LEU A 152 2.77 8.57 11.50
N HIS A 153 1.91 7.78 10.88
CA HIS A 153 2.34 6.70 9.97
C HIS A 153 2.71 7.26 8.60
N ARG A 154 3.70 6.64 7.96
CA ARG A 154 4.19 6.99 6.62
C ARG A 154 3.97 5.82 5.66
N TYR A 155 3.25 6.09 4.58
CA TYR A 155 2.89 5.10 3.56
C TYR A 155 3.71 5.34 2.30
N PHE A 156 4.72 4.51 2.08
CA PHE A 156 5.68 4.62 0.98
C PHE A 156 5.16 3.90 -0.26
N PHE A 157 4.88 4.66 -1.31
CA PHE A 157 4.61 4.17 -2.66
C PHE A 157 5.94 4.08 -3.41
N ARG A 158 6.40 2.86 -3.66
CA ARG A 158 7.69 2.54 -4.28
C ARG A 158 7.46 1.93 -5.65
N LEU A 159 7.96 2.57 -6.70
CA LEU A 159 7.87 2.12 -8.08
C LEU A 159 9.24 1.65 -8.56
N PHE A 160 9.32 0.40 -9.01
CA PHE A 160 10.53 -0.19 -9.57
C PHE A 160 10.38 -0.38 -11.07
N ALA A 161 11.39 -0.01 -11.84
CA ALA A 161 11.49 -0.35 -13.26
C ALA A 161 12.36 -1.59 -13.43
N LEU A 162 11.87 -2.60 -14.16
CA LEU A 162 12.52 -3.90 -14.29
C LEU A 162 12.95 -4.21 -15.73
N ARG A 163 14.03 -4.99 -15.88
CA ARG A 163 14.53 -5.49 -17.19
C ARG A 163 13.75 -6.67 -17.75
N VAL A 164 12.79 -7.22 -16.99
CA VAL A 164 11.97 -8.36 -17.42
C VAL A 164 10.52 -7.93 -17.55
N PRO A 165 9.75 -8.50 -18.49
CA PRO A 165 8.35 -8.13 -18.68
C PRO A 165 7.44 -8.74 -17.61
N LYS A 166 7.91 -9.77 -16.90
CA LYS A 166 7.14 -10.53 -15.93
C LYS A 166 8.06 -11.14 -14.87
N LEU A 167 7.68 -11.04 -13.60
CA LEU A 167 8.33 -11.73 -12.50
C LEU A 167 7.86 -13.19 -12.37
N ASP A 168 8.79 -14.10 -12.08
CA ASP A 168 8.46 -15.47 -11.70
C ASP A 168 7.98 -15.48 -10.24
N LEU A 169 6.68 -15.61 -10.05
CA LEU A 169 6.00 -15.49 -8.76
C LEU A 169 4.89 -16.55 -8.68
N PRO A 170 4.62 -17.11 -7.49
CA PRO A 170 3.47 -17.97 -7.27
C PRO A 170 2.16 -17.22 -7.56
N ALA A 171 1.04 -17.96 -7.64
CA ALA A 171 -0.28 -17.33 -7.82
C ALA A 171 -0.62 -16.37 -6.67
N ASP A 172 -0.28 -16.77 -5.43
CA ASP A 172 -0.55 -16.04 -4.20
C ASP A 172 0.75 -15.48 -3.63
N PHE A 173 1.32 -14.50 -4.33
CA PHE A 173 2.56 -13.87 -3.93
C PHE A 173 2.35 -12.73 -2.92
N THR A 174 3.34 -12.54 -2.06
CA THR A 174 3.44 -11.47 -1.08
C THR A 174 4.44 -10.40 -1.53
N ALA A 175 4.49 -9.23 -0.87
CA ALA A 175 5.55 -8.26 -1.15
C ALA A 175 6.96 -8.80 -0.90
N ALA A 176 7.13 -9.76 0.02
CA ALA A 176 8.42 -10.40 0.27
C ALA A 176 8.87 -11.25 -0.94
N ASP A 177 7.96 -12.02 -1.55
CA ASP A 177 8.24 -12.76 -2.79
C ASP A 177 8.61 -11.80 -3.92
N VAL A 178 7.90 -10.66 -4.01
CA VAL A 178 8.14 -9.61 -5.01
C VAL A 178 9.52 -8.99 -4.82
N PHE A 179 9.92 -8.64 -3.60
CA PHE A 179 11.26 -8.13 -3.33
C PHE A 179 12.34 -9.13 -3.73
N HIS A 180 12.16 -10.40 -3.40
CA HIS A 180 13.12 -11.44 -3.77
C HIS A 180 13.25 -11.59 -5.29
N ALA A 181 12.12 -11.65 -6.00
CA ALA A 181 12.08 -11.85 -7.44
C ALA A 181 12.57 -10.62 -8.24
N LEU A 182 12.35 -9.39 -7.74
CA LEU A 182 12.71 -8.18 -8.47
C LEU A 182 14.20 -7.82 -8.38
N GLN A 183 14.89 -8.19 -7.28
CA GLN A 183 16.29 -7.79 -7.05
C GLN A 183 17.25 -8.03 -8.24
N PRO A 184 17.27 -9.20 -8.89
CA PRO A 184 18.18 -9.43 -10.03
C PRO A 184 17.80 -8.65 -11.29
N HIS A 185 16.62 -8.02 -11.33
CA HIS A 185 16.03 -7.40 -12.51
C HIS A 185 15.86 -5.89 -12.40
N GLU A 186 16.03 -5.32 -11.21
CA GLU A 186 15.84 -3.89 -10.96
C GLU A 186 16.82 -3.03 -11.78
N ILE A 187 16.26 -1.99 -12.42
CA ILE A 187 17.02 -0.94 -13.09
C ILE A 187 17.15 0.27 -12.15
N THR A 188 16.01 0.72 -11.62
CA THR A 188 15.92 1.89 -10.74
C THR A 188 14.61 1.87 -9.96
N GLU A 189 14.61 2.56 -8.83
CA GLU A 189 13.46 2.82 -7.98
C GLU A 189 13.16 4.33 -7.93
N ALA A 190 11.87 4.68 -7.89
CA ALA A 190 11.40 5.99 -7.47
C ALA A 190 10.34 5.81 -6.37
N ALA A 191 10.34 6.69 -5.36
CA ALA A 191 9.41 6.59 -4.25
C ALA A 191 8.86 7.96 -3.83
N ILE A 192 7.59 7.97 -3.42
CA ILE A 192 6.97 9.04 -2.65
C ILE A 192 6.29 8.41 -1.43
N TYR A 193 6.14 9.16 -0.35
CA TYR A 193 5.25 8.78 0.74
C TYR A 193 4.28 9.90 1.07
N GLY A 194 3.13 9.52 1.61
CA GLY A 194 2.20 10.40 2.30
C GLY A 194 2.04 9.95 3.76
N THR A 195 1.41 10.78 4.58
CA THR A 195 1.20 10.52 6.01
C THR A 195 -0.27 10.31 6.35
N TYR A 196 -0.57 9.52 7.37
CA TYR A 196 -1.93 9.38 7.88
C TYR A 196 -1.93 9.05 9.37
N SER A 197 -2.97 9.50 10.07
CA SER A 197 -3.25 9.13 11.45
C SER A 197 -4.75 9.28 11.69
N LEU A 198 -5.31 8.36 12.48
CA LEU A 198 -6.65 8.45 13.03
C LEU A 198 -6.67 9.11 14.41
N ASN A 199 -5.51 9.28 15.04
CA ASN A 199 -5.41 9.96 16.32
C ASN A 199 -5.51 11.48 16.11
N ALA A 200 -6.57 12.09 16.66
CA ALA A 200 -6.85 13.51 16.51
C ALA A 200 -5.78 14.44 17.14
N SER A 201 -4.95 13.92 18.05
CA SER A 201 -3.86 14.68 18.68
C SER A 201 -2.59 14.73 17.80
N VAL A 202 -2.43 13.78 16.87
CA VAL A 202 -1.24 13.67 16.02
C VAL A 202 -1.37 14.63 14.84
N LYS A 203 -0.46 15.60 14.78
CA LYS A 203 -0.38 16.57 13.69
C LYS A 203 0.61 16.09 12.62
N GLY A 204 0.28 16.32 11.36
CA GLY A 204 1.07 15.92 10.19
C GLY A 204 0.69 16.73 8.96
#